data_AF-I3NF40-F1
#
_entry.id   AF-I3NF40-F1
#
_cell.length_a   1.000
_cell.length_b   1.000
_cell.length_c   1.000
_cell.angle_alpha   90.00
_cell.angle_beta   90.00
_cell.angle_gamma   90.00
#
_symmetry.space_group_name_H-M   'P 1'
#
loop_
_entity.id
_entity.type
_entity.pdbx_description
1 polymer ?
#
loop_
_entity_poly.entity_id
_entity_poly.type
_entity_poly.pdbx_seq_one_letter_code
_entity_poly.pdbx_strand_id
1 'polypeptide(L)'
;LSAVEDQLKMCGHKRDVDVFELFLSQKELTDVIDLSRFKNLKYLWLHHNKLHGIAFLTRNHCLTELYLNNNAIFEIVGLHYLPSLHILLLHHNELTKIDDTVKELKGMLNLKTLSLYQNPLCQYNLYRLYIIYHLPGVELLDRNQVTEKERRSMITIFNHKKAHIIQSIAFGGKVETSWNPKLPLKQKPVQRLPSDFTFADNVDKTMFDNLEDAVFVRSMKRSLMALTTLNWDSVPMREEKFLEEKGPEPPQLLTVTLR
;
A
#
# COMPACT_ATOMS: atom_id res chain seq x y z
N LEU A 1 0.99 -16.08 -37.15
CA LEU A 1 -0.34 -16.53 -37.63
C LEU A 1 -0.60 -18.00 -37.27
N SER A 2 0.23 -18.95 -37.73
CA SER A 2 0.03 -20.39 -37.48
C SER A 2 -0.28 -20.71 -36.02
N ALA A 3 0.59 -20.32 -35.08
CA ALA A 3 0.46 -20.75 -33.68
C ALA A 3 -0.86 -20.37 -32.98
N VAL A 4 -1.45 -19.21 -33.30
CA VAL A 4 -2.74 -18.77 -32.73
C VAL A 4 -3.89 -19.45 -33.43
N GLU A 5 -3.86 -19.51 -34.76
CA GLU A 5 -4.91 -20.17 -35.55
C GLU A 5 -4.96 -21.67 -35.31
N ASP A 6 -3.79 -22.32 -35.17
CA ASP A 6 -3.65 -23.72 -34.82
C ASP A 6 -4.25 -23.97 -33.43
N GLN A 7 -3.99 -23.08 -32.47
CA GLN A 7 -4.59 -23.19 -31.14
C GLN A 7 -6.11 -23.06 -31.19
N LEU A 8 -6.64 -22.11 -31.96
CA LEU A 8 -8.08 -21.91 -32.10
C LEU A 8 -8.76 -23.12 -32.76
N LYS A 9 -8.10 -23.72 -33.77
CA LYS A 9 -8.56 -24.96 -34.41
C LYS A 9 -8.59 -26.12 -33.40
N MET A 10 -7.54 -26.26 -32.60
CA MET A 10 -7.44 -27.29 -31.56
C MET A 10 -8.51 -27.13 -30.46
N CYS A 11 -8.77 -25.90 -30.02
CA CYS A 11 -9.80 -25.61 -29.02
C CYS A 11 -11.23 -25.60 -29.60
N GLY A 12 -11.40 -25.68 -30.92
CA GLY A 12 -12.71 -25.71 -31.58
C GLY A 12 -13.50 -24.41 -31.50
N HIS A 13 -12.84 -23.27 -31.23
CA HIS A 13 -13.51 -21.97 -31.13
C HIS A 13 -13.97 -21.49 -32.51
N LYS A 14 -15.28 -21.31 -32.68
CA LYS A 14 -15.88 -20.85 -33.95
C LYS A 14 -15.96 -19.33 -34.06
N ARG A 15 -15.95 -18.61 -32.94
CA ARG A 15 -16.05 -17.14 -32.86
C ARG A 15 -15.01 -16.60 -31.90
N ASP A 16 -14.42 -15.46 -32.24
CA ASP A 16 -13.41 -14.79 -31.40
C ASP A 16 -13.95 -14.36 -30.02
N VAL A 17 -15.27 -14.19 -29.89
CA VAL A 17 -15.95 -13.81 -28.64
C VAL A 17 -15.95 -14.95 -27.62
N ASP A 18 -15.86 -16.20 -28.08
CA ASP A 18 -15.91 -17.39 -27.24
C ASP A 18 -14.52 -17.79 -26.71
N VAL A 19 -13.47 -17.04 -27.08
CA VAL A 19 -12.08 -17.30 -26.68
C VAL A 19 -11.82 -16.62 -25.33
N PHE A 20 -11.80 -17.44 -24.28
CA PHE A 20 -11.48 -17.01 -22.91
C PHE A 20 -10.04 -17.31 -22.52
N GLU A 21 -9.43 -18.28 -23.17
CA GLU A 21 -8.11 -18.81 -22.85
C GLU A 21 -7.28 -19.05 -24.12
N LEU A 22 -6.00 -18.71 -24.07
CA LEU A 22 -5.06 -18.95 -25.16
C LEU A 22 -3.75 -19.55 -24.63
N PHE A 23 -3.49 -20.79 -25.05
CA PHE A 23 -2.26 -21.51 -24.75
C PHE A 23 -1.29 -21.39 -25.93
N LEU A 24 -0.24 -20.59 -25.74
CA LEU A 24 0.77 -20.29 -26.75
C LEU A 24 2.19 -20.51 -26.21
N SER A 25 2.33 -21.28 -25.15
CA SER A 25 3.61 -21.62 -24.52
C SER A 25 4.44 -22.58 -25.34
N GLN A 26 5.79 -22.48 -25.24
CA GLN A 26 6.74 -23.41 -25.86
C GLN A 26 6.62 -23.50 -27.39
N LYS A 27 6.31 -22.39 -28.06
CA LYS A 27 6.17 -22.31 -29.53
C LYS A 27 7.30 -21.52 -30.19
N GLU A 28 8.35 -21.20 -29.43
CA GLU A 28 9.48 -20.35 -29.84
C GLU A 28 9.08 -19.03 -30.50
N LEU A 29 7.95 -18.45 -30.06
CA LEU A 29 7.41 -17.25 -30.68
C LEU A 29 8.35 -16.07 -30.43
N THR A 30 8.74 -15.40 -31.50
CA THR A 30 9.48 -14.12 -31.43
C THR A 30 8.54 -12.93 -31.38
N ASP A 31 7.36 -13.06 -31.98
CA ASP A 31 6.31 -12.04 -32.00
C ASP A 31 4.91 -12.69 -31.98
N VAL A 32 3.93 -11.94 -31.49
CA VAL A 32 2.53 -12.35 -31.41
C VAL A 32 1.69 -11.33 -32.18
N ILE A 33 0.77 -11.84 -33.01
CA ILE A 33 -0.20 -11.00 -33.70
C ILE A 33 -1.06 -10.23 -32.68
N ASP A 34 -1.56 -9.07 -33.08
CA ASP A 34 -2.45 -8.29 -32.22
C ASP A 34 -3.67 -9.12 -31.75
N LEU A 35 -3.78 -9.31 -30.44
CA LEU A 35 -4.82 -10.11 -29.79
C LEU A 35 -6.07 -9.27 -29.49
N SER A 36 -6.13 -8.03 -29.97
CA SER A 36 -7.25 -7.10 -29.79
C SER A 36 -8.62 -7.62 -30.25
N ARG A 37 -8.66 -8.66 -31.11
CA ARG A 37 -9.89 -9.34 -31.54
C ARG A 37 -10.55 -10.14 -30.41
N PHE A 38 -9.77 -10.65 -29.44
CA PHE A 38 -10.25 -11.49 -28.35
C PHE A 38 -10.65 -10.65 -27.12
N LYS A 39 -11.80 -9.98 -27.20
CA LYS A 39 -12.27 -9.05 -26.15
C LYS A 39 -12.53 -9.71 -24.80
N ASN A 40 -12.90 -10.98 -24.81
CA ASN A 40 -13.26 -11.76 -23.62
C ASN A 40 -12.11 -12.61 -23.07
N LEU A 41 -10.89 -12.45 -23.61
CA LEU A 41 -9.72 -13.20 -23.17
C LEU A 41 -9.44 -12.88 -21.69
N LYS A 42 -9.36 -13.93 -20.87
CA LYS A 42 -9.07 -13.86 -19.43
C LYS A 42 -7.69 -14.41 -19.10
N TYR A 43 -7.32 -15.52 -19.75
CA TYR A 43 -6.08 -16.25 -19.45
C TYR A 43 -5.19 -16.35 -20.69
N LEU A 44 -3.94 -15.91 -20.56
CA LEU A 44 -2.97 -15.96 -21.66
C LEU A 44 -1.65 -16.56 -21.19
N TRP A 45 -1.32 -17.73 -21.77
CA TRP A 45 -0.06 -18.42 -21.53
C TRP A 45 0.90 -18.23 -22.70
N LEU A 46 1.96 -17.48 -22.45
CA LEU A 46 3.03 -17.18 -23.41
C LEU A 46 4.42 -17.55 -22.87
N HIS A 47 4.47 -18.39 -21.84
CA HIS A 47 5.72 -18.77 -21.21
C HIS A 47 6.60 -19.65 -22.10
N HIS A 48 7.92 -19.58 -21.90
CA HIS A 48 8.91 -20.31 -22.70
C HIS A 48 8.82 -20.00 -24.21
N ASN A 49 8.83 -18.71 -24.55
CA ASN A 49 8.95 -18.24 -25.92
C ASN A 49 10.19 -17.32 -26.04
N LYS A 50 10.33 -16.60 -27.15
CA LYS A 50 11.45 -15.69 -27.44
C LYS A 50 10.92 -14.27 -27.66
N LEU A 51 9.86 -13.90 -26.93
CA LEU A 51 9.21 -12.59 -27.08
C LEU A 51 10.10 -11.48 -26.56
N HIS A 52 10.12 -10.38 -27.30
CA HIS A 52 10.90 -9.18 -26.96
C HIS A 52 10.07 -8.07 -26.31
N GLY A 53 8.76 -8.08 -26.51
CA GLY A 53 7.83 -7.07 -26.01
C GLY A 53 6.40 -7.60 -25.95
N ILE A 54 5.48 -6.75 -25.51
CA ILE A 54 4.08 -7.11 -25.21
C ILE A 54 3.05 -6.23 -25.93
N ALA A 55 3.43 -5.57 -27.03
CA ALA A 55 2.60 -4.57 -27.71
C ALA A 55 1.29 -5.11 -28.35
N PHE A 56 1.01 -6.40 -28.24
CA PHE A 56 -0.13 -7.10 -28.84
C PHE A 56 -1.39 -7.14 -27.95
N LEU A 57 -1.40 -6.46 -26.79
CA LEU A 57 -2.48 -6.51 -25.78
C LEU A 57 -3.27 -5.19 -25.61
N THR A 58 -3.58 -4.47 -26.69
CA THR A 58 -4.14 -3.11 -26.57
C THR A 58 -5.62 -3.05 -26.17
N ARG A 59 -6.43 -4.07 -26.47
CA ARG A 59 -7.90 -4.05 -26.24
C ARG A 59 -8.42 -5.21 -25.37
N ASN A 60 -7.55 -5.90 -24.64
CA ASN A 60 -7.90 -7.07 -23.84
C ASN A 60 -8.26 -6.69 -22.39
N HIS A 61 -9.28 -5.85 -22.21
CA HIS A 61 -9.63 -5.29 -20.89
C HIS A 61 -10.08 -6.34 -19.85
N CYS A 62 -10.52 -7.51 -20.31
CA CYS A 62 -10.95 -8.63 -19.46
C CYS A 62 -9.80 -9.56 -19.03
N LEU A 63 -8.57 -9.31 -19.44
CA LEU A 63 -7.43 -10.17 -19.12
C LEU A 63 -7.17 -10.15 -17.61
N THR A 64 -7.19 -11.31 -16.98
CA THR A 64 -7.00 -11.49 -15.53
C THR A 64 -5.63 -12.05 -15.22
N GLU A 65 -5.11 -12.96 -16.05
CA GLU A 65 -3.85 -13.65 -15.81
C GLU A 65 -2.98 -13.67 -17.06
N LEU A 66 -1.74 -13.23 -16.90
CA LEU A 66 -0.77 -13.13 -17.98
C LEU A 66 0.55 -13.79 -17.58
N TYR A 67 0.88 -14.87 -18.29
CA TYR A 67 2.09 -15.64 -18.07
C TYR A 67 3.09 -15.38 -19.20
N LEU A 68 4.12 -14.59 -18.90
CA LEU A 68 5.17 -14.18 -19.82
C LEU A 68 6.57 -14.61 -19.36
N ASN A 69 6.63 -15.57 -18.44
CA ASN A 69 7.90 -16.03 -17.92
C ASN A 69 8.75 -16.77 -18.96
N ASN A 70 10.07 -16.71 -18.77
CA ASN A 70 11.05 -17.37 -19.64
C ASN A 70 10.88 -16.88 -21.09
N ASN A 71 11.01 -15.57 -21.27
CA ASN A 71 11.05 -14.89 -22.56
C ASN A 71 12.29 -13.97 -22.60
N ALA A 72 12.41 -13.14 -23.64
CA ALA A 72 13.49 -12.17 -23.81
C ALA A 72 12.95 -10.73 -23.77
N ILE A 73 11.95 -10.49 -22.91
CA ILE A 73 11.24 -9.21 -22.87
C ILE A 73 12.14 -8.17 -22.22
N PHE A 74 12.50 -7.12 -22.97
CA PHE A 74 13.33 -6.02 -22.48
C PHE A 74 12.51 -4.77 -22.17
N GLU A 75 11.33 -4.63 -22.80
CA GLU A 75 10.44 -3.49 -22.62
C GLU A 75 8.99 -3.94 -22.48
N ILE A 76 8.30 -3.31 -21.55
CA ILE A 76 6.89 -3.50 -21.28
C ILE A 76 6.21 -2.20 -21.66
N VAL A 77 5.32 -2.24 -22.65
CA VAL A 77 4.55 -1.08 -23.10
C VAL A 77 3.11 -1.49 -23.29
N GLY A 78 2.16 -0.69 -22.79
CA GLY A 78 0.75 -0.92 -23.05
C GLY A 78 0.04 -1.78 -22.02
N LEU A 79 0.67 -2.06 -20.86
CA LEU A 79 -0.03 -2.75 -19.76
C LEU A 79 -1.13 -1.89 -19.13
N HIS A 80 -1.06 -0.56 -19.29
CA HIS A 80 -2.09 0.34 -18.79
C HIS A 80 -3.49 0.10 -19.40
N TYR A 81 -3.57 -0.62 -20.52
CA TYR A 81 -4.84 -1.01 -21.14
C TYR A 81 -5.52 -2.22 -20.48
N LEU A 82 -4.88 -2.84 -19.48
CA LEU A 82 -5.33 -4.08 -18.82
C LEU A 82 -5.76 -3.83 -17.35
N PRO A 83 -6.91 -3.16 -17.12
CA PRO A 83 -7.34 -2.77 -15.77
C PRO A 83 -7.70 -3.98 -14.89
N SER A 84 -8.06 -5.12 -15.48
CA SER A 84 -8.54 -6.31 -14.78
C SER A 84 -7.44 -7.31 -14.45
N LEU A 85 -6.17 -7.00 -14.73
CA LEU A 85 -5.08 -7.95 -14.53
C LEU A 85 -4.78 -8.12 -13.04
N HIS A 86 -4.82 -9.36 -12.57
CA HIS A 86 -4.55 -9.74 -11.17
C HIS A 86 -3.19 -10.42 -11.01
N ILE A 87 -2.79 -11.22 -12.02
CA ILE A 87 -1.56 -12.01 -11.99
C ILE A 87 -0.71 -11.67 -13.22
N LEU A 88 0.53 -11.27 -12.97
CA LEU A 88 1.54 -11.01 -14.00
C LEU A 88 2.85 -11.70 -13.65
N LEU A 89 3.23 -12.71 -14.44
CA LEU A 89 4.50 -13.41 -14.29
C LEU A 89 5.46 -12.99 -15.40
N LEU A 90 6.54 -12.31 -15.02
CA LEU A 90 7.58 -11.79 -15.90
C LEU A 90 8.98 -12.25 -15.48
N HIS A 91 9.08 -13.27 -14.64
CA HIS A 91 10.39 -13.79 -14.23
C HIS A 91 11.15 -14.42 -15.40
N HIS A 92 12.48 -14.46 -15.31
CA HIS A 92 13.35 -14.88 -16.42
C HIS A 92 13.06 -14.09 -17.71
N ASN A 93 13.30 -12.78 -17.66
CA ASN A 93 13.23 -11.87 -18.80
C ASN A 93 14.42 -10.90 -18.75
N GLU A 94 14.48 -9.96 -19.70
CA GLU A 94 15.61 -9.04 -19.89
C GLU A 94 15.26 -7.59 -19.49
N LEU A 95 14.36 -7.42 -18.51
CA LEU A 95 13.95 -6.11 -18.05
C LEU A 95 15.09 -5.43 -17.27
N THR A 96 15.56 -4.30 -17.78
CA THR A 96 16.72 -3.57 -17.20
C THR A 96 16.30 -2.37 -16.37
N LYS A 97 15.33 -1.59 -16.84
CA LYS A 97 14.94 -0.31 -16.21
C LYS A 97 13.75 -0.48 -15.28
N ILE A 98 14.01 -0.33 -13.98
CA ILE A 98 12.99 -0.43 -12.94
C ILE A 98 11.95 0.70 -13.02
N ASP A 99 12.38 1.93 -13.34
CA ASP A 99 11.51 3.11 -13.39
C ASP A 99 10.46 3.00 -14.50
N ASP A 100 10.89 2.57 -15.69
CA ASP A 100 10.01 2.36 -16.84
C ASP A 100 9.00 1.24 -16.55
N THR A 101 9.47 0.13 -15.97
CA THR A 101 8.61 -0.98 -15.56
C THR A 101 7.55 -0.53 -14.55
N VAL A 102 7.96 0.23 -13.52
CA VAL A 102 7.05 0.75 -12.49
C VAL A 102 6.05 1.74 -13.07
N LYS A 103 6.48 2.61 -14.01
CA LYS A 103 5.61 3.60 -14.64
C LYS A 103 4.42 2.94 -15.35
N GLU A 104 4.67 1.84 -16.06
CA GLU A 104 3.63 1.09 -16.76
C GLU A 104 2.71 0.34 -15.79
N LEU A 105 3.28 -0.26 -14.74
CA LEU A 105 2.51 -1.02 -13.75
C LEU A 105 1.69 -0.16 -12.79
N LYS A 106 2.08 1.10 -12.57
CA LYS A 106 1.43 1.99 -11.59
C LYS A 106 -0.06 2.24 -11.86
N GLY A 107 -0.49 2.13 -13.11
CA GLY A 107 -1.90 2.26 -13.51
C GLY A 107 -2.78 1.05 -13.16
N MET A 108 -2.18 -0.08 -12.78
CA MET A 108 -2.90 -1.35 -12.61
C MET A 108 -3.35 -1.51 -11.16
N LEU A 109 -4.59 -1.08 -10.88
CA LEU A 109 -5.14 -1.07 -9.52
C LEU A 109 -5.44 -2.48 -8.96
N ASN A 110 -5.71 -3.45 -9.84
CA ASN A 110 -6.12 -4.80 -9.45
C ASN A 110 -4.96 -5.81 -9.42
N LEU A 111 -3.74 -5.38 -9.71
CA LEU A 111 -2.58 -6.27 -9.76
C LEU A 111 -2.19 -6.72 -8.35
N LYS A 112 -2.37 -8.01 -8.07
CA LYS A 112 -2.07 -8.61 -6.75
C LYS A 112 -0.80 -9.43 -6.75
N THR A 113 -0.57 -10.19 -7.82
CA THR A 113 0.60 -11.07 -7.94
C THR A 113 1.51 -10.59 -9.05
N LEU A 114 2.75 -10.27 -8.68
CA LEU A 114 3.79 -9.84 -9.60
C LEU A 114 5.05 -10.67 -9.39
N SER A 115 5.65 -11.13 -10.48
CA SER A 115 6.91 -11.84 -10.44
C SER A 115 7.87 -11.25 -11.45
N LEU A 116 9.02 -10.77 -10.99
CA LEU A 116 10.05 -10.09 -11.77
C LEU A 116 11.45 -10.66 -11.48
N TYR A 117 11.58 -11.63 -10.56
CA TYR A 117 12.87 -12.27 -10.26
C TYR A 117 13.58 -12.77 -11.52
N GLN A 118 14.92 -12.81 -11.48
CA GLN A 118 15.76 -13.14 -12.63
C GLN A 118 15.50 -12.24 -13.85
N ASN A 119 15.34 -10.95 -13.58
CA ASN A 119 15.55 -9.88 -14.56
C ASN A 119 16.77 -9.05 -14.15
N PRO A 120 17.49 -8.42 -15.09
CA PRO A 120 18.59 -7.50 -14.77
C PRO A 120 18.22 -6.41 -13.76
N LEU A 121 16.98 -5.92 -13.77
CA LEU A 121 16.47 -4.93 -12.81
C LEU A 121 16.47 -5.39 -11.35
N CYS A 122 16.59 -6.70 -11.09
CA CYS A 122 16.70 -7.22 -9.72
C CYS A 122 18.06 -6.93 -9.09
N GLN A 123 19.05 -6.53 -9.88
CA GLN A 123 20.38 -6.13 -9.38
C GLN A 123 20.37 -4.77 -8.68
N TYR A 124 19.29 -3.99 -8.84
CA TYR A 124 19.17 -2.70 -8.16
C TYR A 124 19.05 -2.88 -6.65
N ASN A 125 19.86 -2.14 -5.90
CA ASN A 125 19.76 -2.10 -4.45
C ASN A 125 18.36 -1.65 -4.04
N LEU A 126 17.76 -2.37 -3.09
CA LEU A 126 16.39 -2.12 -2.63
C LEU A 126 15.32 -2.28 -3.72
N TYR A 127 15.59 -3.02 -4.81
CA TYR A 127 14.62 -3.33 -5.88
C TYR A 127 13.24 -3.70 -5.32
N ARG A 128 13.18 -4.72 -4.45
CA ARG A 128 11.93 -5.24 -3.88
C ARG A 128 11.14 -4.15 -3.17
N LEU A 129 11.85 -3.38 -2.39
CA LEU A 129 11.36 -2.28 -1.57
C LEU A 129 10.83 -1.12 -2.44
N TYR A 130 11.55 -0.78 -3.50
CA TYR A 130 11.12 0.20 -4.51
C TYR A 130 9.80 -0.21 -5.19
N ILE A 131 9.69 -1.47 -5.63
CA ILE A 131 8.46 -1.99 -6.23
C ILE A 131 7.29 -1.90 -5.25
N ILE A 132 7.47 -2.32 -4.00
CA ILE A 132 6.43 -2.27 -2.96
C ILE A 132 5.96 -0.82 -2.71
N TYR A 133 6.89 0.14 -2.71
CA TYR A 133 6.56 1.55 -2.50
C TYR A 133 5.71 2.12 -3.64
N HIS A 134 6.06 1.82 -4.88
CA HIS A 134 5.36 2.36 -6.06
C HIS A 134 4.10 1.59 -6.45
N LEU A 135 4.02 0.30 -6.13
CA LEU A 135 2.90 -0.59 -6.44
C LEU A 135 2.26 -1.12 -5.15
N PRO A 136 1.54 -0.28 -4.38
CA PRO A 136 0.98 -0.69 -3.10
C PRO A 136 -0.13 -1.74 -3.22
N GLY A 137 -0.70 -1.99 -4.40
CA GLY A 137 -1.71 -3.05 -4.62
C GLY A 137 -1.15 -4.48 -4.62
N VAL A 138 0.17 -4.64 -4.79
CA VAL A 138 0.79 -5.97 -4.91
C VAL A 138 0.84 -6.66 -3.55
N GLU A 139 0.18 -7.82 -3.44
CA GLU A 139 0.13 -8.67 -2.26
C GLU A 139 1.25 -9.72 -2.28
N LEU A 140 1.59 -10.24 -3.47
CA LEU A 140 2.61 -11.27 -3.67
C LEU A 140 3.65 -10.78 -4.68
N LEU A 141 4.91 -10.66 -4.24
CA LEU A 141 6.04 -10.23 -5.06
C LEU A 141 7.14 -11.29 -5.05
N ASP A 142 7.52 -11.82 -6.21
CA ASP A 142 8.58 -12.82 -6.38
C ASP A 142 8.40 -14.06 -5.50
N ARG A 143 7.18 -14.59 -5.47
CA ARG A 143 6.74 -15.73 -4.64
C ARG A 143 6.73 -15.47 -3.12
N ASN A 144 7.09 -14.27 -2.69
CA ASN A 144 7.09 -13.87 -1.28
C ASN A 144 5.96 -12.87 -1.01
N GLN A 145 5.18 -13.12 0.05
CA GLN A 145 4.12 -12.21 0.46
C GLN A 145 4.71 -10.87 0.92
N VAL A 146 4.09 -9.77 0.49
CA VAL A 146 4.49 -8.43 0.91
C VAL A 146 3.99 -8.21 2.33
N THR A 147 4.90 -8.02 3.25
CA THR A 147 4.58 -7.81 4.66
C THR A 147 4.29 -6.34 4.96
N GLU A 148 3.48 -6.08 5.99
CA GLU A 148 3.29 -4.70 6.45
C GLU A 148 4.58 -4.06 6.96
N LYS A 149 5.50 -4.84 7.53
CA LYS A 149 6.80 -4.35 7.99
C LYS A 149 7.57 -3.72 6.83
N GLU A 150 7.67 -4.42 5.70
CA GLU A 150 8.29 -3.87 4.49
C GLU A 150 7.61 -2.57 4.05
N ARG A 151 6.27 -2.55 4.00
CA ARG A 151 5.50 -1.36 3.63
C ARG A 151 5.76 -0.17 4.56
N ARG A 152 5.92 -0.42 5.86
CA ARG A 152 6.24 0.61 6.85
C ARG A 152 7.66 1.13 6.69
N SER A 153 8.65 0.24 6.55
CA SER A 153 10.04 0.62 6.33
C SER A 153 10.20 1.52 5.09
N MET A 154 9.40 1.31 4.05
CA MET A 154 9.39 2.16 2.85
C MET A 154 8.95 3.59 3.10
N ILE A 155 7.97 3.81 3.96
CA ILE A 155 7.53 5.18 4.28
C ILE A 155 8.68 5.92 4.95
N THR A 156 9.40 5.27 5.86
CA THR A 156 10.57 5.83 6.55
C THR A 156 11.71 6.13 5.59
N ILE A 157 11.99 5.25 4.63
CA ILE A 157 13.13 5.35 3.69
C ILE A 157 12.84 6.34 2.55
N PHE A 158 11.68 6.25 1.90
CA PHE A 158 11.39 6.97 0.66
C PHE A 158 10.52 8.22 0.87
N ASN A 159 9.88 8.39 2.03
CA ASN A 159 8.99 9.53 2.28
C ASN A 159 9.09 10.05 3.72
N HIS A 160 10.18 10.75 4.02
CA HIS A 160 10.44 11.34 5.34
C HIS A 160 9.32 12.26 5.84
N LYS A 161 8.64 13.00 4.94
CA LYS A 161 7.49 13.85 5.32
C LYS A 161 6.33 12.99 5.83
N LYS A 162 5.96 11.95 5.10
CA LYS A 162 4.88 11.02 5.48
C LYS A 162 5.26 10.24 6.74
N ALA A 163 6.51 9.81 6.87
CA ALA A 163 7.02 9.16 8.07
C ALA A 163 6.89 10.06 9.31
N HIS A 164 7.29 11.33 9.19
CA HIS A 164 7.17 12.30 10.27
C HIS A 164 5.72 12.54 10.67
N ILE A 165 4.81 12.70 9.70
CA ILE A 165 3.37 12.87 9.98
C ILE A 165 2.83 11.68 10.79
N ILE A 166 3.16 10.45 10.39
CA ILE A 166 2.73 9.24 11.09
C ILE A 166 3.27 9.21 12.52
N GLN A 167 4.55 9.56 12.72
CA GLN A 167 5.14 9.65 14.05
C GLN A 167 4.48 10.73 14.91
N SER A 168 4.28 11.94 14.38
CA SER A 168 3.65 13.05 15.09
C SER A 168 2.22 12.72 15.53
N ILE A 169 1.45 12.05 14.68
CA ILE A 169 0.09 11.58 15.02
C ILE A 169 0.15 10.52 16.13
N ALA A 170 1.05 9.55 16.06
CA ALA A 170 1.14 8.47 17.03
C ALA A 170 1.55 8.93 18.44
N PHE A 171 2.22 10.08 18.55
CA PHE A 171 2.54 10.72 19.84
C PHE A 171 1.52 11.77 20.28
N GLY A 172 0.33 11.82 19.65
CA GLY A 172 -0.74 12.75 20.02
C GLY A 172 -0.45 14.21 19.65
N GLY A 173 0.52 14.45 18.76
CA GLY A 173 0.84 15.78 18.25
C GLY A 173 -0.15 16.24 17.17
N LYS A 174 -0.53 17.51 17.21
CA LYS A 174 -1.19 18.17 16.07
C LYS A 174 -0.15 18.40 14.97
N VAL A 175 -0.50 18.09 13.72
CA VAL A 175 0.38 18.27 12.56
C VAL A 175 0.57 19.76 12.28
N GLU A 176 1.77 20.29 12.52
CA GLU A 176 2.16 21.60 12.00
C GLU A 176 2.55 21.46 10.51
N THR A 177 1.80 22.13 9.64
CA THR A 177 1.95 22.06 8.17
C THR A 177 3.22 22.76 7.64
N SER A 178 4.01 23.38 8.52
CA SER A 178 5.22 24.14 8.19
C SER A 178 6.50 23.38 8.52
N TRP A 179 6.75 22.25 7.84
CA TRP A 179 7.98 21.48 8.09
C TRP A 179 9.12 21.89 7.14
N ASN A 180 10.30 22.18 7.71
CA ASN A 180 11.52 22.52 6.98
C ASN A 180 12.68 21.63 7.46
N PRO A 181 13.27 20.76 6.60
CA PRO A 181 14.28 19.76 7.00
C PRO A 181 15.62 20.34 7.48
N LYS A 182 15.80 21.66 7.41
CA LYS A 182 17.03 22.36 7.84
C LYS A 182 16.97 22.93 9.26
N LEU A 183 15.85 22.79 9.97
CA LEU A 183 15.71 23.29 11.34
C LEU A 183 16.23 22.25 12.35
N PRO A 184 17.08 22.65 13.33
CA PRO A 184 17.52 21.74 14.38
C PRO A 184 16.32 21.19 15.15
N LEU A 185 16.27 19.87 15.34
CA LEU A 185 15.33 19.23 16.26
C LEU A 185 15.52 19.83 17.66
N LYS A 186 14.62 20.71 18.08
CA LYS A 186 14.55 21.14 19.49
C LYS A 186 14.02 19.96 20.30
N GLN A 187 14.94 19.17 20.87
CA GLN A 187 14.58 18.27 21.96
C GLN A 187 14.06 19.15 23.11
N LYS A 188 12.78 19.01 23.47
CA LYS A 188 12.29 19.58 24.72
C LYS A 188 13.06 18.91 25.87
N PRO A 189 13.52 19.67 26.88
CA PRO A 189 14.22 19.08 28.01
C PRO A 189 13.32 18.05 28.69
N VAL A 190 13.88 16.88 28.99
CA VAL A 190 13.22 15.82 29.75
C VAL A 190 12.90 16.37 31.14
N GLN A 191 11.66 16.73 31.39
CA GLN A 191 11.18 16.95 32.75
C GLN A 191 11.12 15.58 33.43
N ARG A 192 11.99 15.37 34.42
CA ARG A 192 11.89 14.19 35.30
C ARG A 192 10.57 14.27 36.03
N LEU A 193 9.74 13.22 35.90
CA LEU A 193 8.53 13.13 36.69
C LEU A 193 8.88 13.01 38.19
N PRO A 194 8.09 13.61 39.09
CA PRO A 194 8.20 13.40 40.52
C PRO A 194 8.11 11.91 40.87
N SER A 195 8.82 11.48 41.91
CA SER A 195 8.87 10.09 42.38
C SER A 195 7.51 9.50 42.73
N ASP A 196 6.53 10.37 43.00
CA ASP A 196 5.23 9.99 43.56
C ASP A 196 4.13 9.92 42.48
N PHE A 197 4.50 9.97 41.20
CA PHE A 197 3.55 9.93 40.10
C PHE A 197 3.14 8.49 39.75
N THR A 198 2.11 7.97 40.43
CA THR A 198 1.46 6.72 40.03
C THR A 198 0.53 7.01 38.85
N PHE A 199 0.89 6.53 37.66
CA PHE A 199 0.02 6.58 36.49
C PHE A 199 -1.19 5.68 36.75
N ALA A 200 -2.41 6.23 36.67
CA ALA A 200 -3.63 5.44 36.84
C ALA A 200 -3.64 4.24 35.86
N ASP A 201 -3.89 3.05 36.40
CA ASP A 201 -3.82 1.72 35.78
C ASP A 201 -4.86 1.45 34.67
N ASN A 202 -5.08 2.38 33.74
CA ASN A 202 -6.04 2.20 32.63
C ASN A 202 -5.39 2.15 31.25
N VAL A 203 -4.07 1.95 31.17
CA VAL A 203 -3.42 1.68 29.89
C VAL A 203 -3.22 0.18 29.78
N ASP A 204 -4.02 -0.47 28.92
CA ASP A 204 -3.70 -1.82 28.42
C ASP A 204 -2.22 -1.83 28.02
N LYS A 205 -1.37 -2.43 28.86
CA LYS A 205 0.01 -2.75 28.49
C LYS A 205 -0.03 -3.95 27.58
N THR A 206 -0.52 -3.76 26.36
CA THR A 206 -0.14 -4.63 25.26
C THR A 206 1.36 -4.44 25.08
N MET A 207 2.14 -5.40 25.59
CA MET A 207 3.57 -5.51 25.34
C MET A 207 3.73 -5.67 23.83
N PHE A 208 4.08 -4.58 23.15
CA PHE A 208 4.49 -4.64 21.76
C PHE A 208 6.00 -4.82 21.76
N ASP A 209 6.48 -5.92 21.17
CA ASP A 209 7.92 -6.21 21.09
C ASP A 209 8.68 -5.17 20.24
N ASN A 210 7.98 -4.46 19.33
CA ASN A 210 8.53 -3.34 18.56
C ASN A 210 7.80 -2.02 18.83
N LEU A 211 8.57 -0.95 19.01
CA LEU A 211 8.07 0.42 19.24
C LEU A 211 7.14 0.90 18.10
N GLU A 212 7.44 0.50 16.86
CA GLU A 212 6.66 0.88 15.67
C GLU A 212 5.29 0.21 15.59
N ASP A 213 5.16 -1.03 16.11
CA ASP A 213 3.88 -1.75 16.20
C ASP A 213 2.95 -1.05 17.21
N ALA A 214 3.50 -0.58 18.33
CA ALA A 214 2.76 0.17 19.35
C ALA A 214 2.21 1.50 18.82
N VAL A 215 3.03 2.22 18.04
CA VAL A 215 2.72 3.51 17.40
C VAL A 215 1.55 3.35 16.41
N PHE A 216 1.55 2.28 15.61
CA PHE A 216 0.47 2.00 14.65
C PHE A 216 -0.85 1.64 15.34
N VAL A 217 -0.82 0.74 16.33
CA VAL A 217 -2.06 0.37 17.05
C VAL A 217 -2.64 1.59 17.79
N ARG A 218 -1.79 2.43 18.38
CA ARG A 218 -2.24 3.69 19.02
C ARG A 218 -2.83 4.70 18.04
N SER A 219 -2.31 4.79 16.81
CA SER A 219 -2.86 5.71 15.81
C SER A 219 -4.19 5.23 15.21
N MET A 220 -4.45 3.92 15.22
CA MET A 220 -5.70 3.31 14.73
C MET A 220 -6.80 3.24 15.79
N LYS A 221 -6.44 3.10 17.08
CA LYS A 221 -7.38 3.05 18.21
C LYS A 221 -7.82 4.49 18.52
N ARG A 222 -8.98 4.91 18.00
CA ARG A 222 -9.61 6.18 18.40
C ARG A 222 -9.82 6.15 19.92
N SER A 223 -9.00 6.89 20.65
CA SER A 223 -9.16 7.03 22.09
C SER A 223 -10.45 7.80 22.34
N LEU A 224 -11.37 7.22 23.13
CA LEU A 224 -12.52 7.94 23.67
C LEU A 224 -11.98 9.15 24.41
N MET A 225 -12.22 10.34 23.87
CA MET A 225 -11.69 11.56 24.45
C MET A 225 -12.78 12.17 25.33
N ALA A 226 -12.61 12.09 26.64
CA ALA A 226 -13.50 12.72 27.61
C ALA A 226 -12.93 14.09 27.98
N LEU A 227 -13.69 15.16 27.73
CA LEU A 227 -13.39 16.51 28.19
C LEU A 227 -14.26 16.79 29.41
N THR A 228 -13.63 17.02 30.56
CA THR A 228 -14.34 17.42 31.78
C THR A 228 -14.16 18.91 32.00
N THR A 229 -15.24 19.68 31.92
CA THR A 229 -15.26 21.13 32.15
C THR A 229 -16.06 21.44 33.41
N LEU A 230 -15.59 22.40 34.21
CA LEU A 230 -16.33 22.91 35.35
C LEU A 230 -17.58 23.66 34.88
N ASN A 231 -18.74 23.35 35.44
CA ASN A 231 -19.95 24.13 35.18
C ASN A 231 -19.85 25.45 35.95
N TRP A 232 -19.52 26.54 35.25
CA TRP A 232 -19.33 27.86 35.85
C TRP A 232 -20.61 28.42 36.48
N ASP A 233 -21.79 27.97 36.04
CA ASP A 233 -23.08 28.37 36.61
C ASP A 233 -23.29 27.80 38.02
N SER A 234 -22.54 26.75 38.39
CA SER A 234 -22.56 26.15 39.74
C SER A 234 -21.51 26.75 40.69
N VAL A 235 -20.73 27.74 40.24
CA VAL A 235 -19.70 28.39 41.05
C VAL A 235 -20.27 29.68 41.65
N PRO A 236 -20.51 29.75 42.97
CA PRO A 236 -21.12 30.92 43.58
C PRO A 236 -20.21 32.15 43.47
N MET A 237 -20.82 33.30 43.16
CA MET A 237 -20.11 34.57 43.08
C MET A 237 -19.62 35.02 44.45
N ARG A 238 -18.62 35.91 44.45
CA ARG A 238 -17.96 36.37 45.69
C ARG A 238 -18.94 36.96 46.70
N GLU A 239 -20.01 37.60 46.23
CA GLU A 239 -21.05 38.23 47.05
C GLU A 239 -21.99 37.21 47.69
N GLU A 240 -22.33 36.14 46.95
CA GLU A 240 -23.21 35.05 47.42
C GLU A 240 -22.56 34.24 48.55
N LYS A 241 -21.23 34.09 48.52
CA LYS A 241 -20.44 33.43 49.59
C LYS A 241 -20.49 34.14 50.95
N PHE A 242 -20.90 35.42 51.00
CA PHE A 242 -21.01 36.17 52.25
C PHE A 242 -22.42 36.15 52.85
N LEU A 243 -23.43 35.72 52.08
CA LEU A 243 -24.83 35.71 52.50
C LEU A 243 -25.31 34.32 52.97
N GLU A 244 -24.64 33.24 52.58
CA GLU A 244 -25.03 31.88 52.94
C GLU A 244 -24.41 31.42 54.28
N GLU A 245 -25.25 31.22 55.31
CA GLU A 245 -24.84 30.60 56.59
C GLU A 245 -24.53 29.09 56.48
N LYS A 246 -24.96 28.44 55.39
CA LYS A 246 -24.57 27.06 55.06
C LYS A 246 -23.56 27.10 53.91
N GLY A 247 -22.40 26.47 54.11
CA GLY A 247 -21.30 26.48 53.14
C GLY A 247 -21.74 26.06 51.72
N PRO A 248 -21.12 26.63 50.67
CA PRO A 248 -21.59 26.50 49.29
C PRO A 248 -21.55 25.06 48.79
N GLU A 249 -22.52 24.69 47.93
CA GLU A 249 -22.52 23.40 47.24
C GLU A 249 -21.25 23.25 46.35
N PRO A 250 -20.67 22.04 46.26
CA PRO A 250 -19.48 21.82 45.46
C PRO A 250 -19.78 22.00 43.97
N PRO A 251 -18.89 22.66 43.21
CA PRO A 251 -19.15 22.96 41.82
C PRO A 251 -19.23 21.67 40.98
N GLN A 252 -20.20 21.62 40.08
CA GLN A 252 -20.52 20.45 39.28
C GLN A 252 -19.55 20.34 38.09
N LEU A 253 -19.07 19.13 37.83
CA LEU A 253 -18.22 18.81 36.69
C LEU A 253 -19.06 18.22 35.56
N LEU A 254 -18.83 18.69 34.35
CA LEU A 254 -19.52 18.27 33.14
C LEU A 254 -18.54 17.51 32.25
N THR A 255 -18.75 16.20 32.08
CA THR A 255 -17.88 15.36 31.25
C THR A 255 -18.55 15.06 29.92
N VAL A 256 -17.93 15.52 28.82
CA VAL A 256 -18.36 15.25 27.44
C VAL A 256 -17.42 14.22 26.82
N THR A 257 -17.97 13.07 26.43
CA THR A 257 -17.21 12.02 25.73
C THR A 257 -17.36 12.16 24.22
N LEU A 258 -16.24 12.30 23.51
CA LEU A 258 -16.16 12.38 22.05
C LEU A 258 -15.70 11.03 21.47
N ARG A 259 -16.40 10.55 20.43
CA ARG A 259 -16.08 9.34 19.64
C ARG A 259 -15.57 9.70 18.24
#